data_AF-A0A7X0HKG4-F1
#
_entry.id   AF-A0A7X0HKG4-F1
#
_cell.length_a   1.000
_cell.length_b   1.000
_cell.length_c   1.000
_cell.angle_alpha   90.00
_cell.angle_beta   90.00
_cell.angle_gamma   90.00
#
_symmetry.space_group_name_H-M   'P 1'
#
loop_
_entity.id
_entity.type
_entity.pdbx_description
1 polymer ?
#
loop_
_entity_poly.entity_id
_entity_poly.type
_entity_poly.pdbx_seq_one_letter_code
_entity_poly.pdbx_strand_id
1 'polypeptide(L)'
;MKQDAASGARLSGAVFQLWRESNGVPGLQTGGTTPDSRQGQQCTTDTTGTCRRTAPVGSAFYWQETEAPAGYDSPSPAVFGPVVLSEALRLQGVTTVARNKKTVVPEVTGKLQVRKVDARTGQGLARAVVELWRESGRRPGLQTSGPDRDRQIGSGCATDAQGR
;
A
#
# COMPACT_ATOMS: atom_id res chain seq x y z
N MET A 1 2.67 -16.54 7.90
CA MET A 1 2.48 -15.35 8.75
C MET A 1 2.92 -14.12 7.98
N LYS A 2 1.99 -13.18 7.81
CA LYS A 2 2.14 -11.98 6.99
C LYS A 2 2.52 -10.79 7.85
N GLN A 3 3.55 -10.06 7.43
CA GLN A 3 4.10 -8.95 8.17
C GLN A 3 4.41 -7.74 7.30
N ASP A 4 4.41 -6.57 7.94
CA ASP A 4 5.09 -5.38 7.46
C ASP A 4 6.61 -5.62 7.47
N ALA A 5 7.28 -5.27 6.38
CA ALA A 5 8.71 -5.54 6.21
C ALA A 5 9.60 -4.73 7.17
N ALA A 6 9.19 -3.51 7.53
CA ALA A 6 10.00 -2.61 8.34
C ALA A 6 9.75 -2.80 9.85
N SER A 7 8.49 -2.81 10.25
CA SER A 7 8.06 -2.88 11.66
C SER A 7 7.84 -4.30 12.16
N GLY A 8 7.65 -5.28 11.27
CA GLY A 8 7.26 -6.64 11.65
C GLY A 8 5.81 -6.78 12.14
N ALA A 9 5.02 -5.71 12.09
CA ALA A 9 3.60 -5.73 12.45
C ALA A 9 2.82 -6.76 11.61
N ARG A 10 1.78 -7.37 12.19
CA ARG A 10 0.93 -8.35 11.50
C ARG A 10 0.00 -7.65 10.50
N LEU A 11 -0.21 -8.26 9.34
CA LEU A 11 -1.07 -7.71 8.29
C LEU A 11 -2.23 -8.64 7.92
N SER A 12 -3.45 -8.14 8.06
CA SER A 12 -4.68 -8.76 7.56
C SER A 12 -4.94 -8.43 6.10
N GLY A 13 -5.74 -9.24 5.42
CA GLY A 13 -6.26 -8.96 4.08
C GLY A 13 -5.34 -9.35 2.92
N ALA A 14 -4.18 -9.97 3.16
CA ALA A 14 -3.40 -10.58 2.08
C ALA A 14 -4.08 -11.86 1.61
N VAL A 15 -4.17 -12.09 0.30
CA VAL A 15 -4.73 -13.32 -0.28
C VAL A 15 -3.61 -14.22 -0.77
N PHE A 16 -3.64 -15.46 -0.32
CA PHE A 16 -2.65 -16.49 -0.63
C PHE A 16 -3.27 -17.71 -1.31
N GLN A 17 -2.49 -18.32 -2.17
CA GLN A 17 -2.71 -19.64 -2.72
C GLN A 17 -1.59 -20.60 -2.30
N LEU A 18 -1.93 -21.83 -1.92
CA LEU A 18 -0.96 -22.89 -1.66
C LEU A 18 -0.80 -23.75 -2.92
N TRP A 19 0.45 -24.11 -3.23
CA TRP A 19 0.83 -24.99 -4.33
C TRP A 19 1.75 -26.10 -3.81
N ARG A 20 1.60 -27.31 -4.35
CA ARG A 20 2.46 -28.45 -4.07
C ARG A 20 3.40 -28.65 -5.25
N GLU A 21 4.70 -28.73 -4.95
CA GLU A 21 5.70 -29.17 -5.92
C GLU A 21 5.33 -30.56 -6.44
N SER A 22 5.05 -30.68 -7.74
CA SER A 22 4.51 -31.93 -8.29
C SER A 22 5.08 -32.35 -9.64
N ASN A 23 5.95 -31.54 -10.24
CA ASN A 23 6.53 -31.83 -11.56
C ASN A 23 8.05 -32.09 -11.49
N GLY A 24 8.70 -31.84 -10.34
CA GLY A 24 10.12 -32.08 -10.15
C GLY A 24 11.02 -30.96 -10.68
N VAL A 25 10.46 -29.81 -11.06
CA VAL A 25 11.17 -28.64 -11.58
C VAL A 25 11.32 -27.61 -10.46
N PRO A 26 12.56 -27.25 -10.06
CA PRO A 26 12.75 -26.32 -8.95
C PRO A 26 12.03 -24.97 -9.14
N GLY A 27 11.27 -24.57 -8.11
CA GLY A 27 10.53 -23.30 -8.07
C GLY A 27 9.04 -23.53 -8.26
N LEU A 28 8.23 -22.48 -8.13
CA LEU A 28 6.80 -22.60 -8.41
C LEU A 28 6.54 -22.42 -9.91
N GLN A 29 5.85 -23.36 -10.55
CA GLN A 29 5.30 -23.19 -11.90
C GLN A 29 3.77 -23.20 -11.87
N THR A 30 3.14 -22.03 -12.00
CA THR A 30 1.67 -21.89 -11.98
C THR A 30 1.00 -22.08 -13.35
N GLY A 31 1.77 -22.40 -14.39
CA GLY A 31 1.31 -22.58 -15.77
C GLY A 31 2.30 -23.41 -16.58
N GLY A 32 2.01 -23.61 -17.87
CA GLY A 32 2.78 -24.48 -18.75
C GLY A 32 2.15 -25.87 -18.92
N THR A 33 2.89 -26.81 -19.51
CA THR A 33 2.39 -28.16 -19.84
C THR A 33 2.31 -29.08 -18.62
N THR A 34 3.17 -28.87 -17.63
CA THR A 34 3.22 -29.65 -16.38
C THR A 34 3.34 -28.70 -15.19
N PRO A 35 2.32 -27.89 -14.86
CA PRO A 35 2.38 -26.98 -13.73
C PRO A 35 2.35 -27.72 -12.39
N ASP A 36 2.71 -27.02 -11.32
CA ASP A 36 2.50 -27.48 -9.96
C ASP A 36 1.02 -27.59 -9.60
N SER A 37 0.73 -28.35 -8.56
CA SER A 37 -0.64 -28.65 -8.17
C SER A 37 -1.15 -27.64 -7.14
N ARG A 38 -2.15 -26.83 -7.52
CA ARG A 38 -2.86 -25.92 -6.60
C ARG A 38 -3.58 -26.69 -5.51
N GLN A 39 -3.40 -26.29 -4.25
CA GLN A 39 -3.99 -26.94 -3.08
C GLN A 39 -5.16 -26.11 -2.52
N GLY A 40 -6.38 -26.61 -2.72
CA GLY A 40 -7.61 -26.02 -2.18
C GLY A 40 -7.89 -24.57 -2.62
N GLN A 41 -8.79 -23.92 -1.89
CA GLN A 41 -9.21 -22.53 -2.17
C GLN A 41 -8.17 -21.51 -1.70
N GLN A 42 -8.30 -20.28 -2.21
CA GLN A 42 -7.57 -19.11 -1.72
C GLN A 42 -7.84 -18.84 -0.24
N CYS A 43 -6.88 -18.21 0.42
CA CYS A 43 -6.87 -18.00 1.86
C CYS A 43 -6.48 -16.56 2.17
N THR A 44 -7.28 -15.87 2.97
CA THR A 44 -7.01 -14.49 3.37
C THR A 44 -6.43 -14.43 4.76
N THR A 45 -5.43 -13.56 4.99
CA THR A 45 -4.86 -13.39 6.32
C THR A 45 -5.81 -12.67 7.27
N ASP A 46 -5.97 -13.22 8.47
CA ASP A 46 -6.74 -12.61 9.56
C ASP A 46 -5.96 -11.45 10.25
N THR A 47 -6.55 -10.87 11.30
CA THR A 47 -5.94 -9.79 12.10
C THR A 47 -4.63 -10.19 12.79
N THR A 48 -4.36 -11.49 12.94
CA THR A 48 -3.08 -12.00 13.44
C THR A 48 -2.02 -12.15 12.33
N GLY A 49 -2.38 -11.81 11.09
CA GLY A 49 -1.56 -12.01 9.90
C GLY A 49 -1.45 -13.47 9.48
N THR A 50 -2.41 -14.31 9.87
CA THR A 50 -2.34 -15.75 9.63
C THR A 50 -3.33 -16.19 8.57
N CYS A 51 -2.85 -17.03 7.67
CA CYS A 51 -3.64 -17.85 6.76
C CYS A 51 -3.19 -19.31 6.98
N ARG A 52 -4.14 -20.24 7.15
CA ARG A 52 -3.85 -21.65 7.46
C ARG A 52 -4.40 -22.59 6.39
N ARG A 53 -3.65 -23.65 6.10
CA ARG A 53 -4.05 -24.77 5.22
C ARG A 53 -3.51 -26.07 5.79
N THR A 54 -4.27 -27.14 5.60
CA THR A 54 -3.82 -28.51 5.82
C THR A 54 -3.33 -29.07 4.50
N ALA A 55 -2.20 -29.77 4.51
CA ALA A 55 -1.61 -30.35 3.32
C ALA A 55 -0.96 -31.72 3.64
N PRO A 56 -0.74 -32.57 2.62
CA PRO A 56 -0.02 -33.82 2.81
C PRO A 56 1.42 -33.60 3.32
N VAL A 57 1.82 -34.42 4.27
CA VAL A 57 3.21 -34.51 4.75
C VAL A 57 4.13 -35.11 3.67
N GLY A 58 5.44 -34.96 3.84
CA GLY A 58 6.47 -35.46 2.93
C GLY A 58 6.56 -34.73 1.59
N SER A 59 5.89 -33.58 1.46
CA SER A 59 5.85 -32.79 0.22
C SER A 59 6.41 -31.39 0.41
N ALA A 60 6.98 -30.82 -0.66
CA ALA A 60 7.37 -29.41 -0.72
C ALA A 60 6.21 -28.56 -1.24
N PHE A 61 6.04 -27.38 -0.66
CA PHE A 61 4.96 -26.45 -1.00
C PHE A 61 5.45 -25.02 -1.21
N TYR A 62 4.69 -24.26 -1.98
CA TYR A 62 4.88 -22.83 -2.18
C TYR A 62 3.63 -22.07 -1.79
N TRP A 63 3.82 -20.96 -1.09
CA TRP A 63 2.79 -19.95 -0.93
C TRP A 63 2.95 -18.89 -2.01
N GLN A 64 1.91 -18.63 -2.79
CA GLN A 64 1.85 -17.52 -3.72
C GLN A 64 0.93 -16.46 -3.14
N GLU A 65 1.43 -15.24 -2.93
CA GLU A 65 0.57 -14.09 -2.65
C GLU A 65 -0.06 -13.63 -3.96
N THR A 66 -1.39 -13.74 -4.06
CA THR A 66 -2.15 -13.31 -5.23
C THR A 66 -2.68 -11.89 -5.09
N GLU A 67 -2.81 -11.41 -3.85
CA GLU A 67 -3.23 -10.04 -3.54
C GLU A 67 -2.52 -9.56 -2.27
N ALA A 68 -1.84 -8.42 -2.35
CA ALA A 68 -1.21 -7.79 -1.19
C ALA A 68 -2.26 -7.09 -0.31
N PRO A 69 -2.01 -6.91 1.00
CA PRO A 69 -2.86 -6.08 1.85
C PRO A 69 -3.02 -4.67 1.30
N ALA A 70 -4.17 -4.04 1.57
CA ALA A 70 -4.40 -2.65 1.20
C ALA A 70 -3.29 -1.71 1.74
N GLY A 71 -2.73 -0.88 0.86
CA GLY A 71 -1.63 0.04 1.19
C GLY A 71 -0.25 -0.61 1.26
N TYR A 72 -0.10 -1.84 0.75
CA TYR A 72 1.17 -2.55 0.65
C TYR A 72 1.48 -2.95 -0.79
N ASP A 73 2.77 -2.93 -1.13
CA ASP A 73 3.23 -3.37 -2.44
C ASP A 73 3.26 -4.90 -2.50
N SER A 74 2.87 -5.47 -3.64
CA SER A 74 3.08 -6.90 -3.91
C SER A 74 4.55 -7.16 -4.26
N PRO A 75 5.22 -8.13 -3.61
CA PRO A 75 6.60 -8.46 -3.93
C PRO A 75 6.70 -9.10 -5.32
N SER A 76 7.86 -8.96 -5.97
CA SER A 76 8.17 -9.65 -7.21
C SER A 76 9.48 -10.42 -7.05
N PRO A 77 9.48 -11.76 -7.06
CA PRO A 77 8.31 -12.64 -7.18
C PRO A 77 7.46 -12.71 -5.88
N ALA A 78 6.15 -12.88 -6.03
CA ALA A 78 5.20 -13.03 -4.92
C ALA A 78 5.12 -14.48 -4.39
N VAL A 79 6.25 -15.17 -4.33
CA VAL A 79 6.34 -16.61 -4.02
C VAL A 79 7.22 -16.84 -2.81
N PHE A 80 6.73 -17.65 -1.86
CA PHE A 80 7.41 -17.99 -0.62
C PHE A 80 7.51 -19.51 -0.48
N GLY A 81 8.72 -20.03 -0.52
CA GLY A 81 9.01 -21.45 -0.44
C GLY A 81 10.27 -21.84 -1.22
N PRO A 82 10.54 -23.15 -1.36
CA PRO A 82 9.69 -24.24 -0.90
C PRO A 82 9.67 -24.33 0.63
N VAL A 83 8.55 -24.77 1.19
CA VAL A 83 8.42 -25.17 2.58
C VAL A 83 8.06 -26.65 2.62
N VAL A 84 8.82 -27.44 3.39
CA VAL A 84 8.61 -28.88 3.51
C VAL A 84 7.82 -29.17 4.78
N LEU A 85 6.65 -29.78 4.62
CA LEU A 85 5.88 -30.32 5.75
C LEU A 85 6.31 -31.77 5.97
N SER A 86 7.27 -32.00 6.86
CA SER A 86 7.75 -33.36 7.16
C SER A 86 6.82 -34.09 8.14
N GLU A 87 6.95 -35.41 8.24
CA GLU A 87 6.23 -36.23 9.22
C GLU A 87 6.45 -35.77 10.66
N ALA A 88 7.71 -35.43 11.01
CA ALA A 88 8.06 -34.94 12.33
C ALA A 88 7.34 -33.62 12.68
N LEU A 89 7.02 -32.82 11.67
CA LEU A 89 6.32 -31.53 11.82
C LEU A 89 4.80 -31.65 11.67
N ARG A 90 4.24 -32.84 11.46
CA ARG A 90 2.80 -33.02 11.20
C ARG A 90 1.89 -32.38 12.25
N LEU A 91 2.25 -32.50 13.53
CA LEU A 91 1.48 -31.95 14.66
C LEU A 91 1.79 -30.48 14.95
N GLN A 92 3.04 -30.05 14.73
CA GLN A 92 3.48 -28.68 14.99
C GLN A 92 3.13 -27.72 13.84
N GLY A 93 3.00 -28.26 12.63
CA GLY A 93 2.92 -27.51 11.40
C GLY A 93 4.23 -26.81 11.05
N VAL A 94 4.18 -26.02 9.98
CA VAL A 94 5.29 -25.17 9.53
C VAL A 94 4.76 -23.78 9.22
N THR A 95 5.51 -22.75 9.62
CA THR A 95 5.13 -21.36 9.40
C THR A 95 6.14 -20.66 8.50
N THR A 96 5.68 -20.20 7.34
CA THR A 96 6.45 -19.31 6.45
C THR A 96 6.17 -17.85 6.81
N VAL A 97 7.20 -17.00 6.85
CA VAL A 97 7.03 -15.56 7.03
C VAL A 97 7.04 -14.86 5.67
N ALA A 98 5.96 -14.15 5.35
CA ALA A 98 5.82 -13.32 4.15
C ALA A 98 5.81 -11.85 4.56
N ARG A 99 6.62 -11.01 3.88
CA ARG A 99 6.78 -9.58 4.22
C ARG A 99 6.48 -8.70 3.02
N ASN A 100 5.68 -7.65 3.23
CA ASN A 100 5.48 -6.61 2.21
C ASN A 100 5.94 -5.26 2.72
N LYS A 101 6.41 -4.44 1.78
CA LYS A 101 6.71 -3.04 2.05
C LYS A 101 5.42 -2.24 1.96
N LYS A 102 5.24 -1.31 2.88
CA LYS A 102 4.13 -0.37 2.83
C LYS A 102 4.30 0.50 1.58
N THR A 103 3.24 0.63 0.79
CA THR A 103 3.24 1.48 -0.39
C THR A 103 3.51 2.91 0.07
N VAL A 104 4.62 3.48 -0.41
CA VAL A 104 4.90 4.90 -0.24
C VAL A 104 4.33 5.60 -1.45
N VAL A 105 3.16 6.23 -1.28
CA VAL A 105 2.68 7.23 -2.24
C VAL A 105 3.43 8.52 -1.91
N PRO A 106 4.42 8.95 -2.71
CA PRO A 106 5.06 10.22 -2.44
C PRO A 106 3.99 11.31 -2.46
N GLU A 107 3.92 12.10 -1.40
CA GLU A 107 3.18 13.36 -1.45
C GLU A 107 3.89 14.24 -2.48
N VAL A 108 3.36 14.26 -3.70
CA VAL A 108 3.85 15.19 -4.73
C VAL A 108 3.40 16.58 -4.31
N THR A 109 4.29 17.31 -3.66
CA THR A 109 4.07 18.70 -3.27
C THR A 109 4.58 19.62 -4.38
N GLY A 110 3.75 20.61 -4.74
CA GLY A 110 4.14 21.70 -5.63
C GLY A 110 4.39 22.98 -4.84
N LYS A 111 5.07 23.96 -5.46
CA LYS A 111 5.21 25.31 -4.91
C LYS A 111 4.19 26.24 -5.55
N LEU A 112 3.33 26.86 -4.74
CA LEU A 112 2.47 27.96 -5.14
C LEU A 112 3.06 29.27 -4.60
N GLN A 113 3.10 30.29 -5.43
CA GLN A 113 3.57 31.63 -5.05
C GLN A 113 2.59 32.68 -5.60
N VAL A 114 2.33 33.69 -4.79
CA VAL A 114 1.55 34.87 -5.17
C VAL A 114 2.42 36.10 -4.96
N ARG A 115 2.36 37.07 -5.88
CA ARG A 115 2.98 38.39 -5.70
C ARG A 115 1.90 39.46 -5.82
N LYS A 116 1.66 40.20 -4.74
CA LYS A 116 0.70 41.30 -4.72
C LYS A 116 1.37 42.58 -5.18
N VAL A 117 0.88 43.13 -6.28
CA VAL A 117 1.39 44.38 -6.86
C VAL A 117 0.28 45.42 -7.01
N ASP A 118 0.70 46.68 -7.10
CA ASP A 118 -0.12 47.79 -7.58
C ASP A 118 -0.43 47.61 -9.07
N ALA A 119 -1.69 47.79 -9.46
CA ALA A 119 -2.15 47.49 -10.81
C ALA A 119 -1.65 48.49 -11.87
N ARG A 120 -1.26 49.71 -11.48
CA ARG A 120 -0.77 50.74 -12.41
C ARG A 120 0.74 50.75 -12.50
N THR A 121 1.43 50.59 -11.37
CA THR A 121 2.89 50.76 -11.28
C THR A 121 3.66 49.45 -11.25
N GLY A 122 3.01 48.32 -10.95
CA GLY A 122 3.65 47.02 -10.77
C GLY A 122 4.52 46.92 -9.50
N GLN A 123 4.52 47.95 -8.65
CA GLN A 123 5.26 47.94 -7.38
C GLN A 123 4.62 46.98 -6.37
N GLY A 124 5.43 46.41 -5.49
CA GLY A 124 4.97 45.50 -4.45
C GLY A 124 4.07 46.19 -3.42
N LEU A 125 3.04 45.48 -2.95
CA LEU A 125 2.17 45.95 -1.88
C LEU A 125 2.41 45.14 -0.61
N ALA A 126 2.82 45.81 0.45
CA ALA A 126 3.08 45.20 1.75
C ALA A 126 1.81 44.96 2.56
N ARG A 127 1.87 43.99 3.48
CA ARG A 127 0.86 43.68 4.49
C ARG A 127 -0.48 43.20 3.94
N ALA A 128 -0.55 42.82 2.66
CA ALA A 128 -1.72 42.15 2.13
C ALA A 128 -1.74 40.71 2.67
N VAL A 129 -2.85 40.30 3.28
CA VAL A 129 -3.05 38.93 3.75
C VAL A 129 -3.64 38.10 2.62
N VAL A 130 -3.01 36.98 2.30
CA VAL A 130 -3.47 36.02 1.29
C VAL A 130 -3.65 34.65 1.93
N GLU A 131 -4.75 33.99 1.59
CA GLU A 131 -5.09 32.66 2.05
C GLU A 131 -5.12 31.70 0.86
N LEU A 132 -4.65 30.46 1.07
CA LEU A 132 -4.77 29.40 0.09
C LEU A 132 -5.97 28.52 0.43
N TRP A 133 -6.78 28.22 -0.57
CA TRP A 133 -7.98 27.38 -0.42
C TRP A 133 -7.97 26.26 -1.44
N ARG A 134 -8.46 25.09 -1.04
CA ARG A 134 -8.71 23.94 -1.92
C ARG A 134 -10.21 23.87 -2.20
N GLU A 135 -10.56 23.94 -3.48
CA GLU A 135 -11.89 23.63 -3.98
C GLU A 135 -12.31 22.24 -3.48
N SER A 136 -13.35 22.19 -2.66
CA SER A 136 -13.84 20.96 -2.03
C SER A 136 -15.35 20.97 -1.80
N GLY A 137 -16.01 22.10 -2.04
CA GLY A 137 -17.45 22.21 -2.11
C GLY A 137 -18.04 21.56 -3.37
N ARG A 138 -19.38 21.50 -3.41
CA ARG A 138 -20.13 21.06 -4.61
C ARG A 138 -20.45 22.20 -5.58
N ARG A 139 -20.13 23.44 -5.20
CA ARG A 139 -20.44 24.64 -5.97
C ARG A 139 -19.15 25.14 -6.60
N PRO A 140 -19.10 25.41 -7.91
CA PRO A 140 -17.90 25.94 -8.53
C PRO A 140 -17.48 27.31 -7.95
N GLY A 141 -16.19 27.47 -7.65
CA GLY A 141 -15.55 28.72 -7.26
C GLY A 141 -15.22 28.77 -5.78
N LEU A 142 -14.56 29.84 -5.31
CA LEU A 142 -14.16 29.92 -3.90
C LEU A 142 -15.36 30.18 -2.97
N GLN A 143 -15.60 29.28 -2.01
CA GLN A 143 -16.53 29.47 -0.89
C GLN A 143 -15.79 29.52 0.46
N THR A 144 -15.70 30.70 1.07
CA THR A 144 -15.00 30.85 2.37
C THR A 144 -15.88 30.62 3.59
N SER A 145 -17.18 30.41 3.42
CA SER A 145 -18.15 30.25 4.52
C SER A 145 -19.36 29.41 4.14
N GLY A 146 -20.18 29.04 5.13
CA GLY A 146 -21.37 28.21 4.94
C GLY A 146 -21.08 26.69 4.93
N PRO A 147 -22.13 25.87 4.73
CA PRO A 147 -22.04 24.40 4.78
C PRO A 147 -21.25 23.80 3.60
N ASP A 148 -21.19 24.51 2.47
CA ASP A 148 -20.44 24.12 1.27
C ASP A 148 -19.06 24.81 1.19
N ARG A 149 -18.51 25.33 2.31
CA ARG A 149 -17.24 26.06 2.28
C ARG A 149 -16.08 25.17 1.84
N ASP A 150 -15.14 25.77 1.13
CA ASP A 150 -13.88 25.17 0.75
C ASP A 150 -12.94 24.98 1.93
N ARG A 151 -11.91 24.18 1.70
CA ARG A 151 -10.91 23.86 2.71
C ARG A 151 -9.76 24.85 2.64
N GLN A 152 -9.63 25.69 3.65
CA GLN A 152 -8.45 26.54 3.83
C GLN A 152 -7.20 25.68 4.06
N ILE A 153 -6.10 26.06 3.42
CA ILE A 153 -4.78 25.43 3.51
C ILE A 153 -3.85 26.42 4.22
N GLY A 154 -3.50 26.11 5.47
CA GLY A 154 -2.69 26.98 6.33
C GLY A 154 -3.46 28.19 6.86
N SER A 155 -2.77 29.05 7.62
CA SER A 155 -3.35 30.23 8.28
C SER A 155 -3.24 31.53 7.47
N GLY A 156 -2.90 31.43 6.18
CA GLY A 156 -2.55 32.57 5.33
C GLY A 156 -1.15 33.14 5.60
N CYS A 157 -0.70 34.02 4.70
CA CYS A 157 0.57 34.76 4.80
C CYS A 157 0.37 36.24 4.46
N ALA A 158 1.24 37.11 5.00
CA ALA A 158 1.22 38.54 4.73
C ALA A 158 2.41 38.95 3.85
N THR A 159 2.16 39.83 2.86
CA THR A 159 3.18 40.21 1.88
C THR A 159 4.24 41.19 2.40
N ASP A 160 5.48 41.06 1.91
CA ASP A 160 6.59 42.00 2.14
C ASP A 160 6.48 43.28 1.28
N ALA A 161 7.45 44.19 1.39
CA ALA A 161 7.51 45.42 0.57
C ALA A 161 7.63 45.18 -0.94
N GLN A 162 8.07 43.98 -1.34
CA GLN A 162 8.14 43.52 -2.73
C GLN A 162 6.85 42.81 -3.18
N GLY A 163 5.89 42.64 -2.27
CA GLY A 163 4.60 42.03 -2.50
C GLY A 163 4.60 40.51 -2.38
N ARG A 164 5.62 39.88 -1.79
CA ARG A 164 5.75 38.40 -1.69
C ARG A 164 5.29 37.87 -0.34
#